data_AF-K1R142-F1
#
_entry.id   AF-K1R142-F1
#
_cell.length_a   1.000
_cell.length_b   1.000
_cell.length_c   1.000
_cell.angle_alpha   90.00
_cell.angle_beta   90.00
_cell.angle_gamma   90.00
#
_symmetry.space_group_name_H-M   'P 1'
#
loop_
_entity.id
_entity.type
_entity.pdbx_description
1 polymer ?
#
loop_
_entity_poly.entity_id
_entity_poly.type
_entity_poly.pdbx_seq_one_letter_code
_entity_poly.pdbx_strand_id
1 'polypeptide(L)'
;MTTGIPQVVYVTKLDKVCPAVHKDPTGMFHSKAVHDAVEKAAVVMGLPRCYVYPIINYESETSLEPNFDILFLNALKQTTDFANDYIEDEDDKMAKPSYQYCSIL
;
A
#
# COMPACT_ATOMS: atom_id res chain seq x y z
N MET A 1 4.22 -18.61 -5.59
CA MET A 1 5.19 -18.54 -4.47
C MET A 1 5.67 -17.11 -4.40
N THR A 2 5.16 -16.32 -3.46
CA THR A 2 5.75 -15.02 -3.17
C THR A 2 7.02 -15.28 -2.36
N THR A 3 8.16 -14.85 -2.89
CA THR A 3 9.36 -14.60 -2.09
C THR A 3 8.94 -13.74 -0.90
N GLY A 4 9.35 -14.06 0.34
CA GLY A 4 8.84 -13.45 1.59
C GLY A 4 8.94 -11.92 1.73
N ILE A 5 9.33 -11.23 0.67
CA ILE A 5 9.38 -9.78 0.51
C ILE A 5 7.95 -9.20 0.55
N PRO A 6 7.69 -8.14 1.34
CA PRO A 6 6.40 -7.47 1.39
C PRO A 6 6.04 -6.87 0.03
N GLN A 7 4.77 -7.01 -0.36
CA GLN A 7 4.23 -6.48 -1.60
C GLN A 7 3.17 -5.42 -1.30
N VAL A 8 3.29 -4.27 -1.95
CA VAL A 8 2.32 -3.16 -1.85
C VAL A 8 1.76 -2.86 -3.23
N VAL A 9 0.47 -2.51 -3.30
CA VAL A 9 -0.23 -2.20 -4.55
C VAL A 9 -0.70 -0.76 -4.54
N TYR A 10 -0.35 -0.02 -5.58
CA TYR A 10 -0.86 1.33 -5.82
C TYR A 10 -1.94 1.30 -6.89
N VAL A 11 -3.15 1.73 -6.51
CA VAL A 11 -4.29 1.86 -7.42
C VAL A 11 -4.32 3.29 -7.94
N THR A 12 -4.12 3.44 -9.24
CA THR A 12 -4.03 4.75 -9.91
C THR A 12 -5.30 5.03 -10.72
N LYS A 13 -5.41 6.25 -11.25
CA LYS A 13 -6.50 6.68 -12.16
C LYS A 13 -7.90 6.62 -11.55
N LEU A 14 -7.99 6.76 -10.23
CA LEU A 14 -9.27 6.75 -9.49
C LEU A 14 -10.09 8.02 -9.72
N ASP A 15 -9.45 9.10 -10.13
CA ASP A 15 -10.04 10.31 -10.70
C ASP A 15 -10.92 10.01 -11.94
N LYS A 16 -10.56 9.00 -12.75
CA LYS A 16 -11.36 8.56 -13.91
C LYS A 16 -12.56 7.70 -13.51
N VAL A 17 -12.43 6.96 -12.42
CA VAL A 17 -13.51 6.14 -11.84
C VAL A 17 -14.52 7.02 -11.09
N CYS A 18 -14.03 8.04 -10.40
CA CYS A 18 -14.84 8.99 -9.66
C CYS A 18 -14.37 10.42 -9.96
N PRO A 19 -14.98 11.13 -10.95
CA PRO A 19 -14.56 12.48 -11.33
C PRO A 19 -14.61 13.52 -10.20
N ALA A 20 -15.37 13.24 -9.12
CA ALA A 20 -15.39 14.07 -7.93
C ALA A 20 -14.03 14.07 -7.19
N VAL A 21 -13.26 12.98 -7.26
CA VAL A 21 -11.94 12.84 -6.64
C VAL A 21 -10.90 13.77 -7.28
N HIS A 22 -11.06 14.07 -8.58
CA HIS A 22 -10.19 15.04 -9.25
C HIS A 22 -10.45 16.48 -8.78
N LYS A 23 -11.69 16.80 -8.39
CA LYS A 23 -12.05 18.13 -7.89
C LYS A 23 -11.73 18.30 -6.41
N ASP A 24 -11.94 17.22 -5.65
CA ASP A 24 -11.69 17.17 -4.22
C ASP A 24 -11.18 15.77 -3.84
N PRO A 25 -9.86 15.61 -3.67
CA PRO A 25 -9.25 14.32 -3.34
C PRO A 25 -9.62 13.80 -1.95
N THR A 26 -10.26 14.61 -1.07
CA THR A 26 -10.85 14.08 0.16
C THR A 26 -11.98 13.08 -0.11
N GLY A 27 -12.61 13.17 -1.28
CA GLY A 27 -13.60 12.21 -1.77
C GLY A 27 -13.02 10.81 -2.03
N MET A 28 -11.69 10.64 -2.06
CA MET A 28 -11.07 9.35 -2.36
C MET A 28 -11.38 8.27 -1.31
N PHE A 29 -11.53 8.65 -0.04
CA PHE A 29 -11.85 7.72 1.04
C PHE A 29 -13.36 7.57 1.29
N HIS A 30 -14.18 8.45 0.73
CA HIS A 30 -15.63 8.49 0.94
C HIS A 30 -16.42 7.93 -0.25
N SER A 31 -15.81 7.85 -1.43
CA SER A 31 -16.45 7.37 -2.64
C SER A 31 -16.61 5.85 -2.63
N LYS A 32 -17.86 5.37 -2.75
CA LYS A 32 -18.16 3.94 -2.92
C LYS A 32 -17.47 3.35 -4.15
N ALA A 33 -17.40 4.11 -5.26
CA ALA A 33 -16.76 3.64 -6.49
C ALA A 33 -15.25 3.42 -6.30
N VAL A 34 -14.59 4.31 -5.53
CA VAL A 34 -13.17 4.14 -5.18
C VAL A 34 -13.00 2.94 -4.25
N HIS A 35 -13.83 2.84 -3.21
CA HIS A 35 -13.80 1.71 -2.29
C HIS A 35 -13.88 0.37 -3.04
N ASP A 36 -14.89 0.21 -3.92
CA ASP A 36 -15.12 -1.03 -4.66
C ASP A 36 -13.96 -1.32 -5.64
N ALA A 37 -13.32 -0.30 -6.22
CA ALA A 37 -12.15 -0.46 -7.07
C ALA A 37 -10.92 -0.95 -6.29
N VAL A 38 -10.67 -0.40 -5.10
CA VAL A 38 -9.55 -0.81 -4.24
C VAL A 38 -9.78 -2.22 -3.70
N GLU A 39 -11.01 -2.54 -3.31
CA GLU A 39 -11.37 -3.89 -2.83
C GLU A 39 -11.17 -4.93 -3.94
N LYS A 40 -11.62 -4.62 -5.16
CA LYS A 40 -11.38 -5.48 -6.32
C LYS A 40 -9.89 -5.69 -6.58
N ALA A 41 -9.06 -4.65 -6.44
CA ALA A 41 -7.61 -4.79 -6.60
C ALA A 41 -7.02 -5.71 -5.53
N ALA A 42 -7.44 -5.59 -4.26
CA ALA A 42 -7.01 -6.48 -3.19
C ALA A 42 -7.33 -7.96 -3.49
N VAL A 43 -8.58 -8.24 -3.91
CA VAL A 43 -9.02 -9.58 -4.31
C VAL A 43 -8.21 -10.14 -5.47
N VAL A 44 -8.00 -9.34 -6.53
CA VAL A 44 -7.25 -9.76 -7.73
C VAL A 44 -5.79 -10.05 -7.40
N MET A 45 -5.19 -9.25 -6.53
CA MET A 45 -3.79 -9.39 -6.15
C MET A 45 -3.57 -10.47 -5.07
N GLY A 46 -4.65 -10.95 -4.43
CA GLY A 46 -4.56 -11.90 -3.33
C GLY A 46 -3.91 -11.31 -2.08
N LEU A 47 -4.00 -9.99 -1.91
CA LEU A 47 -3.41 -9.26 -0.79
C LEU A 47 -4.49 -8.74 0.16
N PRO A 48 -4.19 -8.61 1.47
CA PRO A 48 -5.09 -7.93 2.38
C PRO A 48 -5.29 -6.47 1.95
N ARG A 49 -6.49 -5.94 2.17
CA ARG A 49 -6.87 -4.57 1.79
C ARG A 49 -5.92 -3.48 2.33
N CYS A 50 -5.26 -3.71 3.46
CA CYS A 50 -4.30 -2.77 4.04
C CYS A 50 -3.02 -2.59 3.21
N TYR A 51 -2.71 -3.49 2.25
CA TYR A 51 -1.56 -3.39 1.36
C TYR A 51 -1.90 -2.69 0.03
N VAL A 52 -3.12 -2.19 -0.12
CA VAL A 52 -3.62 -1.59 -1.36
C VAL A 52 -3.96 -0.13 -1.13
N TYR A 53 -3.19 0.76 -1.74
CA TYR A 53 -3.30 2.20 -1.55
C TYR A 53 -3.88 2.89 -2.77
N PRO A 54 -4.99 3.63 -2.61
CA PRO A 54 -5.47 4.53 -3.65
C PRO A 54 -4.55 5.75 -3.75
N ILE A 55 -4.10 6.07 -4.96
CA ILE A 55 -3.32 7.27 -5.26
C ILE A 55 -3.86 7.97 -6.51
N ILE A 56 -3.56 9.26 -6.64
CA ILE A 56 -3.78 10.03 -7.86
C ILE A 56 -2.39 10.33 -8.45
N ASN A 57 -2.20 10.01 -9.72
CA ASN A 57 -0.97 10.33 -10.43
C ASN A 57 -1.12 11.68 -11.13
N TYR A 58 -0.05 12.45 -11.16
CA TYR A 58 0.09 13.57 -12.08
C TYR A 58 0.12 13.03 -13.52
N GLU A 59 -0.84 13.44 -14.35
CA GLU A 59 -0.93 13.08 -15.77
C GLU A 59 -0.91 14.31 -16.66
N SER A 60 -1.66 15.36 -16.30
CA SER A 60 -1.78 16.59 -17.10
C SER A 60 -1.58 17.87 -16.29
N GLU A 61 -1.47 17.74 -14.98
CA GLU A 61 -1.27 18.81 -14.03
C GLU A 61 0.14 19.38 -14.16
N THR A 62 0.24 20.71 -14.28
CA THR A 62 1.50 21.42 -14.50
C THR A 62 2.08 22.04 -13.22
N SER A 63 1.35 21.93 -12.10
CA SER A 63 1.74 22.43 -10.79
C SER A 63 1.44 21.40 -9.71
N LEU A 64 2.24 21.42 -8.63
CA LEU A 64 2.00 20.60 -7.45
C LEU A 64 0.66 20.98 -6.80
N GLU A 65 -0.11 19.96 -6.44
CA GLU A 65 -1.38 20.06 -5.75
C GLU A 65 -1.24 19.30 -4.41
N PRO A 66 -1.19 20.00 -3.26
CA PRO A 66 -0.89 19.38 -1.98
C PRO A 66 -1.85 18.28 -1.55
N ASN A 67 -3.11 18.34 -1.98
CA ASN A 67 -4.11 17.34 -1.63
C ASN A 67 -3.98 16.06 -2.47
N PHE A 68 -3.35 16.11 -3.65
CA PHE A 68 -2.88 14.93 -4.39
C PHE A 68 -1.57 14.41 -3.80
N ASP A 69 -0.64 15.29 -3.48
CA ASP A 69 0.66 14.93 -2.92
C ASP A 69 0.52 14.15 -1.62
N ILE A 70 -0.36 14.57 -0.71
CA ILE A 70 -0.56 13.89 0.57
C ILE A 70 -1.00 12.43 0.40
N LEU A 71 -1.73 12.10 -0.66
CA LEU A 71 -2.17 10.73 -0.95
C LEU A 71 -0.98 9.85 -1.33
N PHE A 72 -0.13 10.35 -2.22
CA PHE A 72 1.07 9.64 -2.65
C PHE A 72 2.11 9.56 -1.54
N LEU A 73 2.35 10.65 -0.81
CA LEU A 73 3.27 10.69 0.31
C LEU A 73 2.85 9.74 1.44
N ASN A 74 1.55 9.65 1.74
CA ASN A 74 1.04 8.69 2.73
C ASN A 74 1.22 7.23 2.28
N ALA A 75 1.08 6.94 0.99
CA ALA A 75 1.30 5.60 0.45
C ALA A 75 2.80 5.23 0.50
N LEU A 76 3.69 6.16 0.16
CA LEU A 76 5.14 5.97 0.26
C LEU A 76 5.60 5.79 1.71
N LYS A 77 5.05 6.57 2.63
CA LYS A 77 5.34 6.43 4.06
C LYS A 77 5.01 5.03 4.54
N GLN A 78 3.80 4.55 4.29
CA GLN A 78 3.38 3.20 4.70
C GLN A 78 4.21 2.10 4.03
N THR A 79 4.64 2.31 2.78
CA THR A 79 5.52 1.35 2.10
C THR A 79 6.91 1.31 2.72
N THR A 80 7.41 2.46 3.17
CA THR A 80 8.66 2.54 3.92
C THR A 80 8.54 1.84 5.28
N ASP A 81 7.42 2.06 5.98
CA ASP A 81 7.13 1.39 7.25
C ASP A 81 7.11 -0.14 7.06
N PHE A 82 6.44 -0.66 6.02
CA PHE A 82 6.47 -2.09 5.67
C PHE A 82 7.88 -2.63 5.37
N ALA A 83 8.71 -1.85 4.67
CA ALA A 83 10.07 -2.24 4.38
C ALA A 83 10.93 -2.29 5.65
N ASN A 84 10.73 -1.33 6.55
CA ASN A 84 11.44 -1.28 7.84
C ASN A 84 11.06 -2.47 8.72
N ASP A 85 9.76 -2.74 8.87
CA ASP A 85 9.25 -3.89 9.62
C ASP A 85 9.84 -5.21 9.09
N TYR A 86 9.92 -5.36 7.77
CA TYR A 86 10.52 -6.54 7.15
C TYR A 86 12.02 -6.68 7.47
N ILE A 87 12.79 -5.58 7.40
CA ILE A 87 14.22 -5.60 7.71
C ILE A 87 14.43 -5.96 9.19
N GLU A 88 13.66 -5.36 10.10
CA GLU A 88 13.72 -5.66 11.54
C GLU A 88 13.43 -7.14 11.81
N ASP A 89 12.39 -7.71 11.18
CA ASP A 89 12.05 -9.13 11.30
C ASP A 89 13.15 -10.06 10.78
N GLU A 90 13.85 -9.68 9.70
CA GLU A 90 14.97 -10.45 9.16
C GLU A 90 16.21 -10.38 10.06
N ASP A 91 16.53 -9.20 10.61
CA ASP A 91 17.63 -9.02 11.56
C ASP A 91 17.37 -9.83 12.85
N ASP A 92 16.13 -9.87 13.33
CA ASP A 92 15.72 -10.63 14.50
C ASP A 92 15.87 -12.15 14.31
N LYS A 93 15.62 -12.64 13.09
CA LYS A 93 15.85 -14.04 12.71
C LYS A 93 17.36 -14.36 12.67
N MET A 94 18.20 -13.41 12.30
CA MET A 94 19.65 -13.58 12.32
C MET A 94 20.23 -13.54 13.74
N ALA A 95 19.66 -12.73 14.63
CA ALA A 95 20.09 -12.60 16.03
C ALA A 95 19.69 -13.82 16.91
N LYS A 96 18.71 -14.62 16.47
CA LYS A 96 18.31 -15.88 17.10
C LYS A 96 18.92 -17.06 16.33
N PRO A 97 20.12 -17.56 16.69
CA PRO A 97 20.68 -18.73 16.02
C PRO A 97 19.74 -19.93 16.20
N SER A 98 19.63 -20.75 15.15
CA SER A 98 18.66 -21.84 14.93
C SER A 98 18.75 -23.06 15.87
N TYR A 99 19.10 -22.86 17.14
CA TYR A 99 19.06 -23.91 18.16
C TYR A 99 17.99 -23.62 19.21
N GLN A 100 16.76 -24.03 18.93
CA GLN A 100 15.79 -24.37 19.96
C GLN A 100 15.52 -25.88 19.89
N TYR A 101 16.31 -26.62 20.66
CA TYR A 101 16.14 -28.00 21.12
C TYR A 101 15.31 -28.97 20.27
N CYS A 102 16.01 -29.94 19.66
CA CYS A 102 15.54 -31.32 19.66
C CYS A 102 15.47 -31.79 21.12
N SER A 103 14.31 -31.65 21.76
CA SER A 103 14.02 -32.34 23.02
C SER A 103 13.62 -33.78 22.70
N ILE A 104 14.61 -34.62 22.42
CA ILE A 104 14.50 -36.04 22.74
C ILE A 104 15.08 -36.16 24.15
N LEU A 105 14.19 -36.09 25.14
CA LEU A 105 14.15 -36.79 26.43
C LEU A 105 13.03 -36.17 27.27
#